data_AF-A0AA97FLU0-F1
#
_entry.id   AF-A0AA97FLU0-F1
#
_cell.length_a   1.000
_cell.length_b   1.000
_cell.length_c   1.000
_cell.angle_alpha   90.00
_cell.angle_beta   90.00
_cell.angle_gamma   90.00
#
_symmetry.space_group_name_H-M   'P 1'
#
loop_
_entity.id
_entity.type
_entity.pdbx_description
1 polymer ?
#
loop_
_entity_poly.entity_id
_entity_poly.type
_entity_poly.pdbx_seq_one_letter_code
_entity_poly.pdbx_strand_id
1 'polypeptide(L)'
;MTPDFPARFSDALVSEIKAEMGRQDLSSRALARLIGSNAQFVSSRLDGGNPRTGERVILTVRDLSAIAHALGLSELELVSRAQSVANSNVVPLRRVRTSTEDLAEVASESITINPDDTDDQY
;
A
#
# COMPACT_ATOMS: atom_id res chain seq x y z
N MET A 1 2.76 11.75 19.65
CA MET A 1 3.62 10.63 20.09
C MET A 1 4.02 9.88 18.82
N THR A 2 5.30 9.87 18.46
CA THR A 2 5.76 9.08 17.30
C THR A 2 5.58 7.60 17.64
N PRO A 3 4.97 6.79 16.75
CA PRO A 3 4.81 5.36 17.03
C PRO A 3 6.18 4.72 17.26
N ASP A 4 6.27 3.89 18.30
CA ASP A 4 7.48 3.14 18.61
C ASP A 4 7.90 2.29 17.41
N PHE A 5 9.22 2.11 17.25
CA PHE A 5 9.78 1.37 16.11
C PHE A 5 9.09 0.03 15.80
N PRO A 6 8.71 -0.82 16.78
CA PRO A 6 7.98 -2.06 16.50
C PRO A 6 6.64 -1.87 15.78
N ALA A 7 5.89 -0.82 16.12
CA ALA A 7 4.62 -0.51 15.47
C ALA A 7 4.85 -0.05 14.02
N ARG A 8 5.82 0.86 13.82
CA ARG A 8 6.23 1.32 12.47
C ARG A 8 6.67 0.15 11.59
N PHE A 9 7.44 -0.78 12.15
CA PHE A 9 7.91 -1.95 11.44
C PHE A 9 6.77 -2.92 11.08
N SER A 10 5.83 -3.14 12.01
CA SER A 10 4.65 -3.97 11.73
C SER A 10 3.79 -3.38 10.61
N ASP A 11 3.58 -2.07 10.61
CA ASP A 11 2.85 -1.38 9.54
C ASP A 11 3.61 -1.41 8.20
N ALA A 12 4.92 -1.23 8.24
CA ALA A 12 5.77 -1.35 7.06
C ALA A 12 5.71 -2.74 6.43
N LEU A 13 5.72 -3.81 7.24
CA LEU A 13 5.56 -5.19 6.75
C LEU A 13 4.23 -5.38 6.02
N VAL A 14 3.13 -4.90 6.61
CA VAL A 14 1.81 -5.00 5.96
C VAL A 14 1.75 -4.17 4.69
N SER A 15 2.34 -2.98 4.70
CA SER A 15 2.44 -2.11 3.51
C SER A 15 3.19 -2.80 2.38
N GLU A 16 4.35 -3.41 2.66
CA GLU A 16 5.14 -4.12 1.64
C GLU A 16 4.43 -5.36 1.12
N ILE A 17 3.77 -6.14 1.99
CA ILE A 17 2.94 -7.28 1.55
C ILE A 17 1.85 -6.80 0.60
N LYS A 18 1.12 -5.72 0.94
CA LYS A 18 0.06 -5.18 0.09
C LYS A 18 0.59 -4.59 -1.21
N ALA A 19 1.76 -3.94 -1.17
CA ALA A 19 2.40 -3.41 -2.36
C ALA A 19 2.79 -4.54 -3.32
N GLU A 20 3.36 -5.62 -2.80
CA GLU A 20 3.71 -6.80 -3.60
C GLU A 20 2.46 -7.50 -4.16
N MET A 21 1.41 -7.68 -3.35
CA MET A 21 0.12 -8.15 -3.83
C MET A 21 -0.41 -7.28 -4.98
N GLY A 22 -0.31 -5.95 -4.86
CA GLY A 22 -0.72 -5.01 -5.90
C GLY A 22 0.11 -5.10 -7.18
N ARG A 23 1.41 -5.43 -7.10
CA ARG A 23 2.28 -5.67 -8.27
C ARG A 23 1.88 -6.94 -9.03
N GLN A 24 1.35 -7.93 -8.31
CA GLN A 24 0.95 -9.23 -8.86
C GLN A 24 -0.54 -9.32 -9.18
N ASP A 25 -1.29 -8.21 -9.04
CA ASP A 25 -2.77 -8.17 -9.14
C ASP A 25 -3.46 -9.24 -8.25
N LEU A 26 -2.88 -9.50 -7.09
CA LEU A 26 -3.29 -10.56 -6.18
C LEU A 26 -4.29 -10.04 -5.13
N SER A 27 -5.52 -10.57 -5.16
CA SER A 27 -6.51 -10.29 -4.12
C SER A 27 -6.21 -11.03 -2.80
N SER A 28 -6.71 -10.53 -1.66
CA SER A 28 -6.60 -11.19 -0.35
C SER A 28 -7.18 -12.61 -0.35
N ARG A 29 -8.24 -12.85 -1.15
CA ARG A 29 -8.84 -14.18 -1.35
C ARG A 29 -7.94 -15.10 -2.17
N ALA A 30 -7.21 -14.56 -3.14
CA ALA A 30 -6.24 -15.34 -3.92
C ALA A 30 -5.02 -15.69 -3.06
N LEU A 31 -4.47 -14.73 -2.30
CA LEU A 31 -3.39 -14.98 -1.35
C LEU A 31 -3.79 -16.06 -0.32
N ALA A 32 -4.99 -15.97 0.26
CA ALA A 32 -5.48 -16.96 1.21
C ALA A 32 -5.46 -18.39 0.62
N ARG A 33 -5.86 -18.54 -0.65
CA ARG A 33 -5.82 -19.83 -1.35
C ARG A 33 -4.39 -20.34 -1.54
N LEU A 34 -3.44 -19.46 -1.89
CA LEU A 34 -2.03 -19.83 -2.08
C LEU A 34 -1.38 -20.35 -0.78
N ILE A 35 -1.72 -19.75 0.36
CA ILE A 35 -1.17 -20.16 1.66
C ILE A 35 -1.99 -21.26 2.37
N GLY A 36 -3.00 -21.83 1.70
CA GLY A 36 -3.85 -22.87 2.28
C GLY A 36 -4.68 -22.40 3.49
N SER A 37 -5.09 -21.13 3.50
CA SER A 37 -5.86 -20.50 4.59
C SER A 37 -7.19 -19.93 4.09
N ASN A 38 -7.97 -19.34 4.99
CA ASN A 38 -9.24 -18.68 4.65
C ASN A 38 -9.06 -17.17 4.43
N ALA A 39 -10.01 -16.53 3.76
CA ALA A 39 -9.94 -15.09 3.48
C ALA A 39 -9.93 -14.23 4.76
N GLN A 40 -10.58 -14.71 5.83
CA GLN A 40 -10.63 -14.03 7.12
C GLN A 40 -9.25 -13.94 7.78
N PHE A 41 -8.42 -14.98 7.63
CA PHE A 41 -7.05 -15.01 8.11
C PHE A 41 -6.23 -13.87 7.50
N VAL A 42 -6.26 -13.73 6.18
CA VAL A 42 -5.53 -12.65 5.46
C VAL A 42 -6.12 -11.29 5.80
N SER A 43 -7.45 -11.15 5.78
CA SER A 43 -8.13 -9.89 6.11
C SER A 43 -7.81 -9.40 7.52
N SER A 44 -7.75 -10.31 8.49
CA SER A 44 -7.45 -9.97 9.89
C SER A 44 -6.02 -9.48 10.12
N ARG A 45 -5.10 -9.85 9.23
CA ARG A 45 -3.67 -9.49 9.30
C ARG A 45 -3.33 -8.29 8.41
N LEU A 46 -4.00 -8.15 7.27
CA LEU A 46 -3.65 -7.12 6.27
C LEU A 46 -4.70 -6.00 6.20
N ASP A 47 -5.99 -6.32 6.11
CA ASP A 47 -6.99 -5.39 5.56
C ASP A 47 -7.82 -4.61 6.58
N GLY A 48 -8.19 -5.21 7.71
CA GLY A 48 -9.13 -4.53 8.62
C GLY A 48 -9.22 -5.10 10.02
N GLY A 49 -8.32 -6.00 10.38
CA GLY A 49 -8.28 -6.54 11.73
C GLY A 49 -9.32 -7.61 12.02
N ASN A 50 -9.29 -8.09 13.26
CA ASN A 50 -10.16 -9.14 13.74
C ASN A 50 -11.59 -8.60 13.82
N PRO A 51 -12.59 -9.27 13.21
CA PRO A 51 -13.97 -8.79 13.16
C PRO A 51 -14.60 -8.62 14.54
N ARG A 52 -14.03 -9.26 15.57
CA ARG A 52 -14.50 -9.16 16.96
C ARG A 52 -13.92 -7.98 17.72
N THR A 53 -12.69 -7.57 17.41
CA THR A 53 -11.96 -6.53 18.19
C THR A 53 -11.67 -5.27 17.38
N GLY A 54 -11.78 -5.32 16.05
CA GLY A 54 -11.37 -4.24 15.14
C GLY A 54 -9.85 -4.10 15.00
N GLU A 55 -9.06 -4.79 15.83
CA GLU A 55 -7.60 -4.66 15.85
C GLU A 55 -6.92 -5.62 14.89
N ARG A 56 -5.81 -5.18 14.28
CA ARG A 56 -4.99 -6.01 13.43
C ARG A 56 -4.38 -7.17 14.21
N VAL A 57 -4.53 -8.39 13.69
CA VAL A 57 -3.79 -9.55 14.20
C VAL A 57 -2.34 -9.42 13.78
N ILE A 58 -1.42 -9.44 14.76
CA ILE A 58 0.02 -9.34 14.54
C ILE A 58 0.50 -10.51 13.67
N LEU A 59 1.30 -10.20 12.65
CA LEU A 59 1.96 -11.21 11.82
C LEU A 59 2.98 -11.98 12.64
N THR A 60 2.79 -13.29 12.76
CA THR A 60 3.80 -14.18 13.33
C THR A 60 4.89 -14.50 12.30
N VAL A 61 6.03 -15.02 12.74
CA VAL A 61 7.10 -15.50 11.85
C VAL A 61 6.58 -16.55 10.86
N ARG A 62 5.68 -17.44 11.31
CA ARG A 62 5.04 -18.44 10.46
C ARG A 62 4.16 -17.80 9.38
N ASP A 63 3.37 -16.79 9.76
CA ASP A 63 2.53 -16.06 8.81
C ASP A 63 3.40 -15.37 7.76
N LEU A 64 4.50 -14.75 8.20
CA LEU A 64 5.45 -14.05 7.34
C LEU A 64 6.09 -15.00 6.32
N SER A 65 6.59 -16.15 6.77
CA SER A 65 7.18 -17.16 5.89
C SER A 65 6.19 -17.67 4.84
N ALA A 66 4.97 -18.02 5.26
CA ALA A 66 3.94 -18.49 4.34
C ALA A 66 3.56 -17.43 3.29
N ILE A 67 3.38 -16.18 3.72
CA ILE A 67 3.01 -15.06 2.83
C ILE A 67 4.16 -14.71 1.88
N ALA A 68 5.40 -14.61 2.39
CA ALA A 68 6.56 -14.29 1.56
C ALA A 68 6.76 -15.35 0.46
N HIS A 69 6.72 -16.63 0.84
CA HIS A 69 6.84 -17.73 -0.11
C HIS A 69 5.70 -17.72 -1.16
N ALA A 70 4.46 -17.45 -0.75
CA ALA A 70 3.34 -17.33 -1.69
C ALA A 70 3.46 -16.13 -2.66
N LEU A 71 4.19 -15.09 -2.26
CA LEU A 71 4.50 -13.93 -3.11
C LEU A 71 5.78 -14.12 -3.92
N GLY A 72 6.47 -15.26 -3.81
CA GLY A 72 7.74 -15.51 -4.49
C GLY A 72 8.92 -14.69 -3.95
N LEU A 73 8.84 -14.24 -2.69
CA LEU A 73 9.90 -13.50 -2.01
C LEU A 73 10.55 -14.35 -0.92
N SER A 74 11.81 -14.06 -0.60
CA SER A 74 12.42 -14.55 0.64
C SER A 74 11.92 -13.74 1.85
N GLU A 75 11.89 -14.35 3.03
CA GLU A 75 11.53 -13.64 4.26
C GLU A 75 12.49 -12.47 4.54
N LEU A 76 13.78 -12.66 4.27
CA LEU A 76 14.81 -11.65 4.45
C LEU A 76 14.58 -10.44 3.54
N GLU A 77 14.20 -10.67 2.29
CA GLU A 77 13.91 -9.59 1.36
C GLU A 77 12.70 -8.76 1.82
N LEU A 78 11.62 -9.43 2.23
CA LEU A 78 10.43 -8.75 2.75
C LEU A 78 10.73 -7.94 4.01
N VAL A 79 11.50 -8.52 4.95
CA VAL A 79 11.95 -7.84 6.18
C VAL A 79 12.86 -6.65 5.87
N SER A 80 13.81 -6.80 4.95
CA SER A 80 14.73 -5.74 4.56
C SER A 80 13.99 -4.54 3.95
N ARG A 81 13.04 -4.80 3.05
CA ARG A 81 12.17 -3.76 2.46
C ARG A 81 11.35 -3.06 3.54
N ALA A 82 10.71 -3.82 4.43
CA ALA A 82 9.92 -3.27 5.53
C ALA A 82 10.77 -2.45 6.51
N GLN A 83 11.99 -2.88 6.81
CA GLN A 83 12.92 -2.14 7.68
C GLN A 83 13.33 -0.81 7.03
N SER A 84 13.58 -0.80 5.72
CA SER A 84 13.87 0.43 4.97
C SER A 84 12.71 1.43 5.05
N VAL A 85 11.46 0.95 4.87
CA VAL A 85 10.25 1.77 5.02
C VAL A 85 10.07 2.26 6.46
N ALA A 86 10.25 1.38 7.45
CA ALA A 86 10.08 1.74 8.86
C ALA A 86 11.10 2.77 9.34
N ASN A 87 12.35 2.69 8.85
CA ASN A 87 13.40 3.66 9.12
C ASN A 87 13.22 4.99 8.37
N SER A 88 12.49 4.97 7.26
CA SER A 88 12.16 6.17 6.52
C SER A 88 11.09 6.98 7.26
N ASN A 89 11.32 8.28 7.47
CA ASN A 89 10.30 9.21 7.97
C ASN A 89 9.30 9.64 6.89
N VAL A 90 9.33 8.99 5.72
CA VAL A 90 8.46 9.29 4.58
C VAL A 90 7.23 8.41 4.69
N VAL A 91 6.09 9.01 5.02
CA VAL A 91 4.79 8.35 4.90
C VAL A 91 4.55 8.13 3.40
N PRO A 92 4.34 6.90 2.91
CA PRO A 92 4.05 6.70 1.50
C PRO A 92 2.80 7.47 1.14
N LEU A 93 2.93 8.42 0.20
CA LEU A 93 1.80 9.11 -0.41
C LEU A 93 0.82 8.03 -0.88
N ARG A 94 -0.38 8.00 -0.28
CA ARG A 94 -1.51 7.19 -0.74
C ARG A 94 -1.60 7.44 -2.24
N ARG A 95 -1.24 6.45 -3.07
CA ARG A 95 -1.46 6.54 -4.52
C ARG A 95 -2.98 6.64 -4.69
N VAL A 96 -3.45 7.87 -4.84
CA VAL A 96 -4.77 8.15 -5.37
C VAL A 96 -4.78 7.44 -6.71
N ARG A 97 -5.67 6.45 -6.86
CA ARG A 97 -6.05 6.00 -8.20
C ARG A 97 -6.80 7.18 -8.77
N THR A 98 -6.09 8.08 -9.45
CA THR A 98 -6.75 9.09 -10.28
C THR A 98 -7.56 8.29 -11.27
N SER A 99 -8.88 8.38 -11.15
CA SER A 99 -9.76 7.80 -12.14
C SER A 99 -9.40 8.45 -13.48
N THR A 100 -9.60 7.75 -14.60
CA THR A 100 -9.43 8.36 -15.92
C THR A 100 -10.34 9.58 -16.11
N GLU A 101 -11.41 9.68 -15.30
CA GLU A 101 -12.32 10.81 -15.24
C GLU A 101 -11.65 12.06 -14.64
N ASP A 102 -10.87 11.93 -13.56
CA ASP A 102 -10.15 13.06 -12.94
C ASP A 102 -9.11 13.70 -13.88
N LEU A 103 -8.47 12.88 -14.73
CA LEU A 103 -7.50 13.38 -15.72
C LEU A 103 -8.18 14.10 -16.88
N ALA A 104 -9.41 13.72 -17.23
CA ALA A 104 -10.18 14.38 -18.28
C ALA A 104 -10.70 15.76 -17.86
N GLU A 105 -11.04 15.93 -16.58
CA GLU A 105 -11.47 17.22 -16.03
C GLU A 105 -10.35 18.27 -16.11
N VAL A 106 -9.12 17.92 -15.68
CA VAL A 106 -7.94 18.81 -15.76
C VAL A 106 -7.54 19.10 -17.22
N ALA A 107 -7.74 18.16 -18.15
CA ALA A 107 -7.48 18.39 -19.57
C ALA A 107 -8.53 19.30 -20.23
N SER A 108 -9.71 19.45 -19.62
CA SER A 108 -10.78 20.32 -20.11
C SER A 108 -10.76 21.73 -19.50
N GLU A 109 -10.05 21.92 -18.38
CA GLU A 109 -9.65 23.25 -17.90
C GLU A 109 -8.60 23.83 -18.84
N SER A 110 -9.13 24.41 -19.93
CA SER A 110 -8.41 25.31 -20.81
C SER A 110 -7.74 26.36 -19.93
N ILE A 111 -6.41 26.47 -20.01
CA ILE A 111 -5.72 27.68 -19.58
C ILE A 111 -6.41 28.82 -20.33
N THR A 112 -7.22 29.62 -19.63
CA THR A 112 -7.74 30.87 -20.17
C THR A 112 -6.53 31.77 -20.32
N ILE A 113 -5.86 31.67 -21.46
CA ILE A 113 -4.92 32.69 -21.90
C ILE A 113 -5.77 33.94 -21.99
N ASN A 114 -5.57 34.88 -21.07
CA ASN A 114 -6.21 36.18 -21.16
C ASN A 114 -5.77 36.80 -22.49
N PRO A 115 -6.69 37.16 -23.39
CA PRO A 115 -6.34 37.73 -24.69
C PRO A 115 -5.77 39.17 -24.59
N ASP A 116 -5.44 39.64 -23.39
CA ASP A 116 -4.95 40.99 -23.09
C ASP A 116 -3.42 41.04 -22.91
N ASP A 117 -2.72 39.89 -22.98
CA ASP A 117 -1.25 39.83 -22.89
C ASP A 117 -0.54 39.93 -24.26
N THR A 118 -1.27 40.31 -25.31
CA THR A 118 -0.69 40.64 -26.62
C THR A 118 -1.09 42.03 -27.06
N ASP A 119 -0.03 42.84 -27.24
CA ASP A 119 0.01 44.14 -27.87
C ASP A 119 -0.28 45.34 -26.96
N ASP A 120 0.80 45.87 -26.37
CA ASP A 120 1.17 47.27 -26.64
C ASP A 120 2.56 47.61 -26.06
N GLN A 121 3.55 47.78 -26.95
CA GLN A 121 4.20 49.08 -27.27
C GLN A 121 5.63 48.89 -27.81
N TYR A 122 5.77 49.35 -29.06
CA TYR A 122 6.92 49.93 -29.79
C TYR A 122 8.36 49.75 -29.25
#